data_AF-A0A5P0Y7H8-F1
#
_entry.id   AF-A0A5P0Y7H8-F1
#
_cell.length_a   1.000
_cell.length_b   1.000
_cell.length_c   1.000
_cell.angle_alpha   90.00
_cell.angle_beta   90.00
_cell.angle_gamma   90.00
#
_symmetry.space_group_name_H-M   'P 1'
#
loop_
_entity.id
_entity.type
_entity.pdbx_description
1 polymer ?
#
loop_
_entity_poly.entity_id
_entity_poly.type
_entity_poly.pdbx_seq_one_letter_code
_entity_poly.pdbx_strand_id
1 'polypeptide(L)'
;MKKIVYLFLVFITIGVVSSCNSKSAKEAELRKQMVADSIYNDSISKEEKAAELKDKKIEFLKNFYKNTIYSSDEFGSESYSAYTANFERHLSPKVKKALADYDDGIDYGQGEHGEYIKWFVLGDEGDYGDEGPKMDYEAEADNWFKVTISDKTTVRIKVDSDPEDDENFIVTGLECPNYGIKVTP
;
A
#
# COMPACT_ATOMS: atom_id res chain seq x y z
N MET A 1 40.55 16.75 -72.52
CA MET A 1 39.46 16.01 -71.85
C MET A 1 39.94 15.21 -70.63
N LYS A 2 40.70 15.80 -69.69
CA LYS A 2 41.19 15.10 -68.46
C LYS A 2 40.73 15.75 -67.14
N LYS A 3 40.11 16.93 -67.17
CA LYS A 3 39.71 17.68 -65.97
C LYS A 3 38.25 17.47 -65.54
N ILE A 4 37.39 16.93 -66.41
CA ILE A 4 35.96 16.70 -66.12
C ILE A 4 35.73 15.36 -65.38
N VAL A 5 36.62 14.37 -65.57
CA VAL A 5 36.49 13.03 -64.94
C VAL A 5 36.73 13.08 -63.43
N TYR A 6 37.55 14.01 -62.95
CA TYR A 6 37.82 14.16 -61.51
C TYR A 6 36.64 14.76 -60.73
N LEU A 7 35.81 15.61 -61.35
CA LEU A 7 34.67 16.21 -60.66
C LEU A 7 33.58 15.16 -60.37
N PHE A 8 33.33 14.24 -61.29
CA PHE A 8 32.29 13.21 -61.13
C PHE A 8 32.61 12.17 -60.05
N LEU A 9 33.89 11.83 -59.83
CA LEU A 9 34.29 10.87 -58.79
C LEU A 9 34.20 11.44 -57.35
N VAL A 10 34.34 12.76 -57.19
CA VAL A 10 34.22 13.42 -55.88
C VAL A 10 32.76 13.49 -55.41
N PHE A 11 31.79 13.66 -56.33
CA PHE A 11 30.37 13.66 -55.96
C PHE A 11 29.84 12.28 -55.56
N ILE A 12 30.33 11.21 -56.18
CA ILE A 12 29.93 9.83 -55.84
C ILE A 12 30.45 9.44 -54.46
N THR A 13 31.67 9.87 -54.09
CA THR A 13 32.24 9.58 -52.77
C THR A 13 31.55 10.33 -51.64
N ILE A 14 31.15 11.61 -51.82
CA ILE A 14 30.40 12.36 -50.80
C ILE A 14 28.97 11.82 -50.63
N GLY A 15 28.31 11.38 -51.71
CA GLY A 15 26.96 10.80 -51.67
C GLY A 15 26.86 9.48 -50.92
N VAL A 16 27.89 8.62 -50.99
CA VAL A 16 27.93 7.33 -50.30
C VAL A 16 28.21 7.49 -48.80
N VAL A 17 29.05 8.47 -48.41
CA VAL A 17 29.39 8.71 -47.00
C VAL A 17 28.21 9.35 -46.23
N SER A 18 27.45 10.26 -46.86
CA SER A 18 26.22 10.82 -46.25
C SER A 18 25.09 9.79 -46.10
N SER A 19 24.99 8.82 -47.03
CA SER A 19 23.99 7.75 -46.97
C SER A 19 24.21 6.79 -45.79
N CYS A 20 25.47 6.40 -45.53
CA CYS A 20 25.83 5.55 -44.39
C CYS A 20 25.62 6.25 -43.03
N ASN A 21 25.96 7.54 -42.91
CA ASN A 21 25.72 8.29 -41.67
C ASN A 21 24.23 8.44 -41.36
N SER A 22 23.38 8.67 -42.38
CA SER A 22 21.93 8.81 -42.19
C SER A 22 21.24 7.52 -41.71
N LYS A 23 21.72 6.34 -42.16
CA LYS A 23 21.26 5.04 -41.66
C LYS A 23 21.65 4.82 -40.20
N SER A 24 22.91 5.11 -39.85
CA SER A 24 23.37 4.98 -38.46
C SER A 24 22.65 5.94 -37.50
N ALA A 25 22.35 7.16 -37.96
CA ALA A 25 21.62 8.15 -37.17
C ALA A 25 20.17 7.74 -36.94
N LYS A 26 19.49 7.25 -37.98
CA LYS A 26 18.12 6.72 -37.88
C LYS A 26 18.04 5.47 -36.99
N GLU A 27 19.02 4.57 -37.06
CA GLU A 27 19.09 3.41 -36.17
C GLU A 27 19.37 3.80 -34.71
N ALA A 28 20.22 4.81 -34.48
CA ALA A 28 20.48 5.33 -33.14
C ALA A 28 19.24 6.04 -32.54
N GLU A 29 18.51 6.79 -33.36
CA GLU A 29 17.25 7.44 -32.97
C GLU A 29 16.15 6.42 -32.69
N LEU A 30 16.02 5.39 -33.53
CA LEU A 30 15.10 4.26 -33.31
C LEU A 30 15.43 3.52 -32.00
N ARG A 31 16.71 3.28 -31.71
CA ARG A 31 17.13 2.65 -30.44
C ARG A 31 16.81 3.54 -29.23
N LYS A 32 17.00 4.86 -29.33
CA LYS A 32 16.62 5.79 -28.26
C LYS A 32 15.11 5.76 -28.02
N GLN A 33 14.32 5.72 -29.09
CA GLN A 33 12.87 5.62 -29.00
C GLN A 33 12.42 4.30 -28.38
N MET A 34 13.00 3.17 -28.80
CA MET A 34 12.72 1.86 -28.18
C MET A 34 13.07 1.82 -26.69
N VAL A 35 14.19 2.44 -26.28
CA VAL A 35 14.56 2.53 -24.86
C VAL A 35 13.60 3.42 -24.10
N ALA A 36 13.20 4.57 -24.67
CA ALA A 36 12.21 5.46 -24.05
C ALA A 36 10.84 4.77 -23.91
N ASP A 37 10.38 4.07 -24.94
CA ASP A 37 9.12 3.32 -24.93
C ASP A 37 9.18 2.17 -23.91
N SER A 38 10.32 1.49 -23.77
CA SER A 38 10.53 0.46 -22.74
C SER A 38 10.48 1.05 -21.33
N ILE A 39 11.14 2.19 -21.08
CA ILE A 39 11.10 2.87 -19.77
C ILE A 39 9.68 3.33 -19.45
N TYR A 40 8.97 3.85 -20.45
CA TYR A 40 7.59 4.31 -20.31
C TYR A 40 6.64 3.16 -19.97
N ASN A 41 6.73 2.04 -20.71
CA ASN A 41 5.94 0.85 -20.43
C ASN A 41 6.29 0.22 -19.07
N ASP A 42 7.57 0.20 -18.69
CA ASP A 42 7.99 -0.24 -17.36
C ASP A 42 7.42 0.66 -16.27
N SER A 43 7.30 1.97 -16.53
CA SER A 43 6.71 2.93 -15.59
C SER A 43 5.21 2.71 -15.44
N ILE A 44 4.48 2.53 -16.55
CA ILE A 44 3.06 2.15 -16.53
C ILE A 44 2.86 0.85 -15.76
N SER A 45 3.64 -0.19 -16.04
CA SER A 45 3.50 -1.47 -15.34
C SER A 45 3.78 -1.35 -13.84
N LYS A 46 4.70 -0.48 -13.43
CA LYS A 46 4.95 -0.19 -12.01
C LYS A 46 3.80 0.57 -11.38
N GLU A 47 3.21 1.54 -12.08
CA GLU A 47 2.03 2.28 -11.62
C GLU A 47 0.82 1.37 -11.48
N GLU A 48 0.57 0.49 -12.45
CA GLU A 48 -0.49 -0.52 -12.40
C GLU A 48 -0.30 -1.48 -11.21
N LYS A 49 0.91 -1.99 -11.01
CA LYS A 49 1.23 -2.86 -9.86
C LYS A 49 1.10 -2.14 -8.52
N ALA A 50 1.48 -0.85 -8.46
CA ALA A 50 1.33 -0.05 -7.25
C ALA A 50 -0.15 0.22 -6.94
N ALA A 51 -0.98 0.45 -7.96
CA ALA A 51 -2.42 0.60 -7.82
C ALA A 51 -3.07 -0.72 -7.35
N GLU A 52 -2.72 -1.86 -7.95
CA GLU A 52 -3.22 -3.18 -7.53
C GLU A 52 -2.83 -3.50 -6.08
N LEU A 53 -1.59 -3.23 -5.70
CA LEU A 53 -1.12 -3.44 -4.33
C LEU A 53 -1.84 -2.54 -3.32
N LYS A 54 -2.13 -1.30 -3.70
CA LYS A 54 -2.91 -0.36 -2.90
C LYS A 54 -4.34 -0.89 -2.69
N ASP A 55 -4.99 -1.40 -3.72
CA ASP A 55 -6.34 -1.96 -3.63
C ASP A 55 -6.37 -3.20 -2.73
N LYS A 56 -5.38 -4.09 -2.85
CA LYS A 56 -5.20 -5.24 -1.95
C LYS A 56 -5.04 -4.85 -0.49
N LYS A 57 -4.31 -3.77 -0.19
CA LYS A 57 -4.16 -3.25 1.19
C LYS A 57 -5.45 -2.66 1.74
N ILE A 58 -6.24 -1.99 0.90
CA ILE A 58 -7.58 -1.50 1.29
C ILE A 58 -8.51 -2.69 1.57
N GLU A 59 -8.49 -3.73 0.73
CA GLU A 59 -9.27 -4.95 0.96
C GLU A 59 -8.84 -5.66 2.26
N PHE A 60 -7.53 -5.76 2.49
CA PHE A 60 -6.98 -6.23 3.75
C PHE A 60 -7.52 -5.43 4.93
N LEU A 61 -7.48 -4.09 4.90
CA LEU A 61 -8.00 -3.25 5.97
C LEU A 61 -9.51 -3.48 6.20
N LYS A 62 -10.31 -3.61 5.13
CA LYS A 62 -11.74 -3.93 5.24
C LYS A 62 -11.97 -5.26 5.96
N ASN A 63 -11.22 -6.29 5.59
CA ASN A 63 -11.33 -7.60 6.23
C ASN A 63 -10.80 -7.57 7.67
N PHE A 64 -9.72 -6.82 7.90
CA PHE A 64 -9.09 -6.63 9.19
C PHE A 64 -10.03 -5.97 10.21
N TYR A 65 -10.89 -5.04 9.79
CA TYR A 65 -11.95 -4.41 10.60
C TYR A 65 -13.28 -5.19 10.64
N LYS A 66 -13.66 -5.89 9.56
CA LYS A 66 -14.89 -6.70 9.52
C LYS A 66 -14.80 -7.92 10.42
N ASN A 67 -13.66 -8.61 10.41
CA ASN A 67 -13.46 -9.84 11.19
C ASN A 67 -13.30 -9.57 12.69
N THR A 68 -13.32 -8.31 13.08
CA THR A 68 -13.13 -7.84 14.45
C THR A 68 -14.41 -7.25 15.07
N ILE A 69 -15.23 -6.54 14.30
CA ILE A 69 -16.38 -5.79 14.86
C ILE A 69 -17.69 -6.60 14.93
N TYR A 70 -17.85 -7.68 14.15
CA TYR A 70 -19.15 -8.39 14.01
C TYR A 70 -19.31 -9.69 14.82
N SER A 71 -18.49 -9.96 15.85
CA SER A 71 -18.50 -11.27 16.52
C SER A 71 -19.41 -11.40 17.76
N SER A 72 -20.23 -10.40 18.12
CA SER A 72 -20.85 -10.39 19.45
C SER A 72 -22.03 -11.35 19.65
N ASP A 73 -22.75 -11.77 18.61
CA ASP A 73 -24.10 -12.33 18.84
C ASP A 73 -24.26 -13.84 18.57
N GLU A 74 -23.35 -14.50 17.84
CA GLU A 74 -23.50 -15.93 17.47
C GLU A 74 -22.47 -16.88 18.09
N PHE A 75 -21.40 -16.38 18.70
CA PHE A 75 -20.24 -17.21 19.00
C PHE A 75 -19.82 -17.10 20.47
N GLY A 76 -19.93 -18.22 21.20
CA GLY A 76 -19.53 -18.33 22.61
C GLY A 76 -18.05 -18.03 22.86
N SER A 77 -17.65 -18.01 24.15
CA SER A 77 -16.33 -17.59 24.64
C SER A 77 -15.12 -18.26 23.98
N GLU A 78 -15.25 -19.47 23.43
CA GLU A 78 -14.19 -20.17 22.69
C GLU A 78 -13.82 -19.48 21.37
N SER A 79 -14.77 -18.84 20.68
CA SER A 79 -14.50 -18.13 19.42
C SER A 79 -13.76 -16.80 19.64
N TYR A 80 -14.01 -16.11 20.75
CA TYR A 80 -13.43 -14.80 21.04
C TYR A 80 -11.89 -14.82 21.12
N SER A 81 -11.33 -15.85 21.75
CA SER A 81 -9.87 -16.03 21.86
C SER A 81 -9.19 -16.25 20.49
N ALA A 82 -9.86 -16.93 19.57
CA ALA A 82 -9.36 -17.18 18.22
C ALA A 82 -9.39 -15.91 17.35
N TYR A 83 -10.38 -15.03 17.54
CA TYR A 83 -10.44 -13.74 16.84
C TYR A 83 -9.34 -12.79 17.28
N THR A 84 -9.12 -12.64 18.59
CA THR A 84 -8.02 -11.84 19.13
C THR A 84 -6.67 -12.35 18.61
N ALA A 85 -6.46 -13.67 18.57
CA ALA A 85 -5.23 -14.26 18.03
C ALA A 85 -5.03 -13.98 16.53
N ASN A 86 -6.09 -14.07 15.72
CA ASN A 86 -6.04 -13.74 14.29
C ASN A 86 -5.74 -12.26 14.05
N PHE A 87 -6.38 -11.38 14.81
CA PHE A 87 -6.14 -9.94 14.74
C PHE A 87 -4.71 -9.59 15.13
N GLU A 88 -4.24 -10.13 16.25
CA GLU A 88 -2.88 -9.93 16.72
C GLU A 88 -1.84 -10.40 15.71
N ARG A 89 -2.09 -11.47 14.93
CA ARG A 89 -1.14 -11.94 13.91
C ARG A 89 -0.76 -10.84 12.92
N HIS A 90 -1.70 -9.93 12.62
CA HIS A 90 -1.49 -8.84 11.68
C HIS A 90 -0.93 -7.57 12.31
N LEU A 91 -0.54 -7.58 13.58
CA LEU A 91 0.05 -6.42 14.25
C LEU A 91 1.55 -6.62 14.48
N SER A 92 2.34 -5.59 14.18
CA SER A 92 3.74 -5.57 14.60
C SER A 92 3.86 -5.56 16.14
N PRO A 93 4.96 -6.08 16.72
CA PRO A 93 5.16 -6.07 18.17
C PRO A 93 5.09 -4.67 18.80
N LYS A 94 5.54 -3.63 18.09
CA LYS A 94 5.45 -2.23 18.55
C LYS A 94 4.01 -1.75 18.65
N VAL A 95 3.19 -2.05 17.65
CA VAL A 95 1.77 -1.68 17.63
C VAL A 95 1.00 -2.44 18.70
N LYS A 96 1.25 -3.74 18.87
CA LYS A 96 0.68 -4.54 19.97
C LYS A 96 0.98 -3.91 21.33
N LYS A 97 2.25 -3.56 21.56
CA LYS A 97 2.67 -2.93 22.81
C LYS A 97 1.97 -1.59 23.05
N ALA A 98 1.92 -0.73 22.04
CA ALA A 98 1.27 0.58 22.18
C ALA A 98 -0.22 0.48 22.51
N LEU A 99 -0.92 -0.50 21.92
CA LEU A 99 -2.34 -0.75 22.21
C LEU A 99 -2.55 -1.34 23.60
N ALA A 100 -1.64 -2.23 24.06
CA ALA A 100 -1.68 -2.80 25.40
C ALA A 100 -1.31 -1.79 26.50
N ASP A 101 -0.41 -0.84 26.20
CA ASP A 101 0.01 0.21 27.14
C ASP A 101 -1.01 1.36 27.23
N TYR A 102 -1.98 1.46 26.32
CA TYR A 102 -2.99 2.51 26.33
C TYR A 102 -4.05 2.27 27.42
N ASP A 103 -4.16 3.23 28.33
CA ASP A 103 -5.13 3.27 29.43
C ASP A 103 -6.17 4.39 29.15
N ASP A 104 -7.44 4.01 29.08
CA ASP A 104 -8.59 4.93 28.93
C ASP A 104 -9.10 5.46 30.28
N GLY A 105 -8.52 5.02 31.38
CA GLY A 105 -8.91 5.41 32.74
C GLY A 105 -10.17 4.73 33.25
N ILE A 106 -10.66 3.68 32.58
CA ILE A 106 -11.81 2.89 33.01
C ILE A 106 -11.31 1.58 33.63
N ASP A 107 -11.63 1.40 34.92
CA ASP A 107 -11.23 0.24 35.71
C ASP A 107 -12.22 -0.91 35.43
N TYR A 108 -12.04 -1.60 34.31
CA TYR A 108 -12.79 -2.82 34.01
C TYR A 108 -12.29 -3.94 34.95
N GLY A 109 -13.22 -4.66 35.59
CA GLY A 109 -12.87 -5.78 36.46
C GLY A 109 -12.12 -6.84 35.66
N GLN A 110 -10.83 -7.01 35.95
CA GLN A 110 -9.85 -7.81 35.20
C GLN A 110 -10.42 -9.11 34.61
N GLY A 111 -10.70 -9.12 33.31
CA GLY A 111 -10.68 -10.33 32.50
C GLY A 111 -9.31 -10.46 31.84
N GLU A 112 -8.81 -11.69 31.71
CA GLU A 112 -7.47 -11.93 31.20
C GLU A 112 -7.40 -11.87 29.66
N HIS A 113 -6.33 -11.23 29.16
CA HIS A 113 -5.88 -10.99 27.76
C HIS A 113 -6.46 -9.77 27.01
N GLY A 114 -5.69 -8.68 26.90
CA GLY A 114 -5.82 -7.69 25.80
C GLY A 114 -7.24 -7.18 25.51
N GLU A 115 -8.09 -7.00 26.52
CA GLU A 115 -9.53 -6.67 26.44
C GLU A 115 -9.79 -5.32 25.70
N TYR A 116 -10.34 -5.19 24.50
CA TYR A 116 -10.39 -6.02 23.29
C TYR A 116 -9.62 -5.27 22.19
N ILE A 117 -8.29 -5.42 22.17
CA ILE A 117 -7.23 -4.62 21.51
C ILE A 117 -7.74 -3.31 20.90
N LYS A 118 -7.80 -2.34 21.80
CA LYS A 118 -9.02 -1.64 22.20
C LYS A 118 -9.92 -1.20 21.04
N TRP A 119 -11.10 -1.81 21.06
CA TRP A 119 -12.24 -1.76 20.13
C TRP A 119 -11.83 -1.70 18.67
N PHE A 120 -10.94 -2.64 18.34
CA PHE A 120 -10.39 -2.96 17.03
C PHE A 120 -10.03 -1.75 16.20
N VAL A 121 -9.03 -1.08 16.75
CA VAL A 121 -8.48 0.18 16.27
C VAL A 121 -9.48 1.35 16.42
N LEU A 122 -10.12 1.35 17.60
CA LEU A 122 -10.68 2.46 18.39
C LEU A 122 -11.90 3.23 17.85
N GLY A 123 -12.81 2.54 17.15
CA GLY A 123 -14.19 3.01 17.03
C GLY A 123 -15.06 2.47 18.18
N ASP A 124 -15.05 3.14 19.34
CA ASP A 124 -15.69 2.62 20.57
C ASP A 124 -17.08 3.24 20.89
N GLU A 125 -17.93 2.42 21.52
CA GLU A 125 -19.29 2.60 22.08
C GLU A 125 -20.43 3.12 21.17
N GLY A 126 -20.33 2.95 19.85
CA GLY A 126 -21.51 3.13 18.99
C GLY A 126 -22.44 1.93 19.07
N ASP A 127 -23.70 2.12 19.46
CA ASP A 127 -24.78 1.25 18.97
C ASP A 127 -24.87 1.47 17.45
N TYR A 128 -24.07 0.72 16.71
CA TYR A 128 -23.97 0.81 15.25
C TYR A 128 -25.16 0.11 14.55
N GLY A 129 -26.08 -0.46 15.33
CA GLY A 129 -27.16 -1.30 14.83
C GLY A 129 -26.64 -2.54 14.09
N ASP A 130 -27.58 -3.29 13.50
CA ASP A 130 -27.30 -4.55 12.80
C ASP A 130 -26.34 -4.42 11.61
N GLU A 131 -26.19 -3.20 11.07
CA GLU A 131 -25.31 -2.92 9.92
C GLU A 131 -23.85 -2.68 10.31
N GLY A 132 -23.53 -2.45 11.59
CA GLY A 132 -22.19 -2.12 12.07
C GLY A 132 -21.67 -0.74 11.61
N PRO A 133 -20.44 -0.37 11.97
CA PRO A 133 -19.91 0.97 11.70
C PRO A 133 -19.61 1.19 10.22
N LYS A 134 -19.97 2.37 9.71
CA LYS A 134 -19.58 2.80 8.36
C LYS A 134 -18.10 3.15 8.33
N MET A 135 -17.37 2.69 7.32
CA MET A 135 -15.93 2.94 7.21
C MET A 135 -15.52 3.47 5.84
N ASP A 136 -14.75 4.55 5.85
CA ASP A 136 -14.10 5.11 4.67
C ASP A 136 -12.58 4.93 4.77
N TYR A 137 -11.95 4.61 3.64
CA TYR A 137 -10.52 4.31 3.53
C TYR A 137 -9.89 5.21 2.46
N GLU A 138 -8.93 6.02 2.87
CA GLU A 138 -8.18 6.92 1.99
C GLU A 138 -6.70 6.53 2.05
N ALA A 139 -6.12 6.21 0.89
CA ALA A 139 -4.69 5.90 0.82
C ALA A 139 -3.87 7.18 0.79
N GLU A 140 -2.81 7.21 1.58
CA GLU A 140 -1.82 8.26 1.68
C GLU A 140 -0.46 7.77 1.13
N ALA A 141 0.56 8.63 1.19
CA ALA A 141 1.92 8.26 0.81
C ALA A 141 2.52 7.21 1.76
N ASP A 142 3.55 6.51 1.30
CA ASP A 142 4.34 5.57 2.10
C ASP A 142 3.51 4.48 2.80
N ASN A 143 2.53 3.92 2.11
CA ASN A 143 1.64 2.86 2.64
C ASN A 143 0.82 3.26 3.87
N TRP A 144 0.66 4.56 4.13
CA TRP A 144 -0.28 5.04 5.13
C TRP A 144 -1.69 5.06 4.57
N PHE A 145 -2.66 4.79 5.43
CA PHE A 145 -4.08 4.83 5.13
C PHE A 145 -4.79 5.57 6.23
N LYS A 146 -5.62 6.52 5.86
CA LYS A 146 -6.54 7.18 6.76
C LYS A 146 -7.86 6.43 6.74
N VAL A 147 -8.26 5.91 7.90
CA VAL A 147 -9.51 5.19 8.12
C VAL A 147 -10.43 6.07 8.94
N THR A 148 -11.63 6.33 8.43
CA THR A 148 -12.66 7.11 9.13
C THR A 148 -13.80 6.17 9.53
N ILE A 149 -14.08 6.09 10.84
CA ILE A 149 -15.05 5.16 11.43
C ILE A 149 -16.27 5.94 11.91
N SER A 150 -17.42 5.66 11.30
CA SER A 150 -18.77 6.17 11.61
C SER A 150 -18.79 7.64 12.02
N ASP A 151 -18.15 8.50 11.21
CA ASP A 151 -18.02 9.96 11.39
C ASP A 151 -17.32 10.51 12.66
N LYS A 152 -16.90 9.64 13.60
CA LYS A 152 -16.38 10.07 14.91
C LYS A 152 -14.87 9.89 15.10
N THR A 153 -14.32 8.80 14.58
CA THR A 153 -12.91 8.46 14.80
C THR A 153 -12.15 8.43 13.48
N THR A 154 -11.01 9.12 13.44
CA THR A 154 -10.02 8.97 12.36
C THR A 154 -8.76 8.32 12.90
N VAL A 155 -8.33 7.26 12.22
CA VAL A 155 -7.08 6.56 12.50
C VAL A 155 -6.20 6.57 11.27
N ARG A 156 -4.89 6.78 11.44
CA ARG A 156 -3.91 6.55 10.38
C ARG A 156 -3.19 5.25 10.64
N ILE A 157 -3.17 4.36 9.66
CA ILE A 157 -2.62 3.00 9.75
C ILE A 157 -1.60 2.81 8.65
N LYS A 158 -0.42 2.31 8.98
CA LYS A 158 0.57 1.90 7.97
C LYS A 158 0.48 0.40 7.75
N VAL A 159 0.31 -0.01 6.49
CA VAL A 159 0.17 -1.42 6.10
C VAL A 159 1.31 -1.82 5.18
N ASP A 160 2.17 -2.71 5.65
CA ASP A 160 3.29 -3.25 4.88
C ASP A 160 3.09 -4.74 4.63
N SER A 161 3.81 -5.29 3.65
CA SER A 161 3.83 -6.74 3.41
C SER A 161 4.41 -7.46 4.63
N ASP A 162 3.81 -8.59 4.99
CA ASP A 162 4.34 -9.45 6.04
C ASP A 162 5.70 -10.02 5.59
N PRO A 163 6.79 -9.84 6.34
CA PRO A 163 8.09 -10.39 5.99
C PRO A 163 8.14 -11.93 6.06
N GLU A 164 7.18 -12.56 6.75
CA GLU A 164 7.09 -14.02 6.93
C GLU A 164 6.09 -14.68 5.96
N ASP A 165 5.24 -13.89 5.30
CA ASP A 165 4.15 -14.36 4.42
C ASP A 165 3.88 -13.32 3.31
N ASP A 166 4.45 -13.51 2.12
CA ASP A 166 4.38 -12.53 1.03
C ASP A 166 2.98 -12.37 0.42
N GLU A 167 2.05 -13.26 0.77
CA GLU A 167 0.63 -13.16 0.44
C GLU A 167 -0.16 -12.35 1.49
N ASN A 168 0.50 -11.86 2.53
CA ASN A 168 -0.15 -11.23 3.68
C ASN A 168 0.39 -9.85 4.03
N PHE A 169 -0.33 -9.17 4.92
CA PHE A 169 -0.02 -7.82 5.37
C PHE A 169 0.03 -7.71 6.90
N ILE A 170 0.85 -6.78 7.36
CA ILE A 170 1.00 -6.41 8.77
C ILE A 170 0.81 -4.90 8.93
N VAL A 171 0.15 -4.53 10.02
CA VAL A 171 0.07 -3.16 10.53
C VAL A 171 1.36 -2.83 11.30
N THR A 172 2.15 -1.93 10.74
CA THR A 172 3.48 -1.56 11.25
C THR A 172 3.49 -0.18 11.93
N GLY A 173 2.48 0.64 11.65
CA GLY A 173 2.34 1.98 12.21
C GLY A 173 0.89 2.31 12.52
N LEU A 174 0.68 3.12 13.55
CA LEU A 174 -0.63 3.49 14.05
C LEU A 174 -0.58 4.90 14.65
N GLU A 175 -1.39 5.83 14.15
CA GLU A 175 -1.60 7.14 14.76
C GLU A 175 -3.09 7.37 15.00
N CYS A 176 -3.46 7.67 16.24
CA CYS A 176 -4.81 8.12 16.58
C CYS A 176 -4.73 9.28 17.59
N PRO A 177 -4.85 10.53 17.12
CA PRO A 177 -4.75 11.72 17.98
C PRO A 177 -5.77 11.75 19.11
N ASN A 178 -6.99 11.25 18.85
CA ASN A 178 -8.10 11.22 19.82
C ASN A 178 -7.74 10.46 21.10
N TYR A 179 -6.84 9.48 20.99
CA TYR A 179 -6.39 8.62 22.08
C TYR A 179 -4.92 8.83 22.43
N GLY A 180 -4.26 9.85 21.86
CA GLY A 180 -2.84 10.14 22.11
C GLY A 180 -1.87 9.07 21.62
N ILE A 181 -2.30 8.14 20.75
CA ILE A 181 -1.48 7.04 20.25
C ILE A 181 -0.68 7.50 19.04
N LYS A 182 0.65 7.28 19.09
CA LYS A 182 1.54 7.53 17.96
C LYS A 182 2.65 6.47 17.89
N VAL A 183 2.55 5.62 16.88
CA VAL A 183 3.49 4.55 16.57
C VAL A 183 3.96 4.72 15.14
N THR A 184 5.22 5.09 14.98
CA THR A 184 5.89 5.10 13.68
C THR A 184 6.73 3.82 13.51
N PRO A 185 6.93 3.34 12.27
CA PRO A 185 7.69 2.11 11.97
C PRO A 185 9.06 2.01 12.66
#